data_AF-A4N4F6-F1
#
_entry.id   AF-A4N4F6-F1
#
_cell.length_a   1.000
_cell.length_b   1.000
_cell.length_c   1.000
_cell.angle_alpha   90.00
_cell.angle_beta   90.00
_cell.angle_gamma   90.00
#
_symmetry.space_group_name_H-M   'P 1'
#
loop_
_entity.id
_entity.type
_entity.pdbx_description
1 polymer ?
#
loop_
_entity_poly.entity_id
_entity_poly.type
_entity_poly.pdbx_seq_one_letter_code
_entity_poly.pdbx_strand_id
1 'polypeptide(L)'
;MNIQSILSDKIKQAMVIAGADQSCDALVRQSGKPQFGDYQANGIMAAAKKLGLNPREFAQKVLDNLQLSDIAEKLEIAGPGFINIFLNPTWLTTEISAALSHKNLGIQATNKQTVVIDYSSPNVAKEMHVGHLRSTIIGDAVARTLEFLGHNVIRANHVGDWGTQFGMLIAYLEKMQNEHASEMELQDLEAFYREAKKHYDEDEIFAEKARNYVVKLQGGDEYCRAMWKRLVDITMQQNQHNYDRLNVTLTEKDVMGESL
;
A
#
# COMPACT_ATOMS: atom_id res chain seq x y z
N MET A 1 7.18 20.53 -0.26
CA MET A 1 7.80 20.09 1.02
C MET A 1 6.83 20.38 2.14
N ASN A 2 6.67 19.49 3.12
CA ASN A 2 5.79 19.75 4.26
C ASN A 2 6.48 20.64 5.31
N ILE A 3 5.70 21.20 6.25
CA ILE A 3 6.19 22.11 7.29
C ILE A 3 7.34 21.48 8.09
N GLN A 4 7.18 20.22 8.51
CA GLN A 4 8.20 19.49 9.27
C GLN A 4 9.53 19.40 8.51
N SER A 5 9.51 19.12 7.20
CA SER A 5 10.70 19.05 6.34
C SER A 5 11.39 20.42 6.26
N ILE A 6 10.62 21.49 6.02
CA ILE A 6 11.15 22.86 5.93
C ILE A 6 11.86 23.24 7.24
N LEU A 7 11.21 22.99 8.38
CA LEU A 7 11.78 23.24 9.70
C LEU A 7 13.02 22.37 9.97
N SER A 8 12.96 21.08 9.61
CA SER A 8 14.08 20.15 9.78
C SER A 8 15.31 20.60 9.00
N ASP A 9 15.13 21.01 7.74
CA ASP A 9 16.22 21.45 6.87
C ASP A 9 16.87 22.73 7.39
N LYS A 10 16.07 23.75 7.74
CA LYS A 10 16.58 25.02 8.27
C LYS A 10 17.29 24.84 9.62
N ILE A 11 16.74 24.02 10.52
CA ILE A 11 17.36 23.76 11.82
C ILE A 11 18.62 22.92 11.67
N LYS A 12 18.62 21.91 10.81
CA LYS A 12 19.83 21.13 10.50
C LYS A 12 20.94 22.03 9.95
N GLN A 13 20.63 22.94 9.02
CA GLN A 13 21.59 23.91 8.50
C GLN A 13 22.15 24.80 9.62
N ALA A 14 21.30 25.34 10.49
CA ALA A 14 21.74 26.14 11.63
C ALA A 14 22.58 25.34 12.64
N MET A 15 22.27 24.06 12.87
CA MET A 15 23.08 23.15 13.68
C MET A 15 24.48 22.93 13.11
N VAL A 16 24.58 22.71 11.79
CA VAL A 16 25.88 22.53 11.11
C VAL A 16 26.70 23.82 11.18
N ILE A 17 26.08 24.99 10.96
CA ILE A 17 26.77 26.29 11.11
C ILE A 17 27.24 26.50 12.55
N ALA A 18 26.46 26.08 13.54
CA ALA A 18 26.84 26.13 14.96
C ALA A 18 27.92 25.10 15.35
N GLY A 19 28.38 24.27 14.41
CA GLY A 19 29.50 23.34 14.59
C GLY A 19 29.12 21.86 14.72
N ALA A 20 27.85 21.48 14.50
CA ALA A 20 27.47 20.06 14.44
C ALA A 20 27.96 19.36 13.16
N ASP A 21 28.08 18.04 13.25
CA ASP A 21 28.40 17.18 12.11
C ASP A 21 27.32 17.23 11.01
N GLN A 22 27.69 17.06 9.74
CA GLN A 22 26.72 17.08 8.61
C GLN A 22 25.66 15.98 8.69
N SER A 23 25.96 14.87 9.39
CA SER A 23 25.02 13.79 9.67
C SER A 23 24.08 14.07 10.85
N CYS A 24 24.15 15.25 11.47
CA CYS A 24 23.23 15.60 12.56
C CYS A 24 21.77 15.59 12.09
N ASP A 25 20.88 15.24 13.00
CA ASP A 25 19.44 15.24 12.79
C ASP A 25 18.81 16.25 13.76
N ALA A 26 18.00 17.17 13.23
CA ALA A 26 17.26 18.15 14.02
C ALA A 26 16.15 17.50 14.85
N LEU A 27 15.69 16.30 14.47
CA LEU A 27 14.60 15.55 15.11
C LEU A 27 13.37 16.44 15.37
N VAL A 28 12.96 17.21 14.36
CA VAL A 28 11.77 18.07 14.45
C VAL A 28 10.51 17.21 14.44
N ARG A 29 9.64 17.42 15.42
CA ARG A 29 8.36 16.72 15.57
C ARG A 29 7.27 17.69 15.97
N GLN A 30 6.01 17.33 15.71
CA GLN A 30 4.86 18.06 16.23
C GLN A 30 4.87 18.02 17.76
N SER A 31 4.60 19.16 18.37
CA SER A 31 4.55 19.30 19.83
C SER A 31 3.32 18.59 20.39
N GLY A 32 3.48 17.88 21.50
CA GLY A 32 2.36 17.17 22.15
C GLY A 32 1.43 18.07 22.97
N LYS A 33 1.82 19.32 23.23
CA LYS A 33 1.03 20.31 24.00
C LYS A 33 1.21 21.71 23.41
N PRO A 34 0.15 22.56 23.35
CA PRO A 34 0.23 23.90 22.77
C PRO A 34 1.25 24.84 23.44
N GLN A 35 1.50 24.66 24.75
CA GLN A 35 2.49 25.45 25.49
C GLN A 35 3.93 25.26 24.99
N PHE A 36 4.20 24.20 24.21
CA PHE A 36 5.50 23.94 23.59
C PHE A 36 5.54 24.37 22.11
N GLY A 37 4.55 25.15 21.66
CA GLY A 37 4.40 25.56 20.26
C GLY A 37 3.80 24.46 19.38
N ASP A 38 3.94 24.62 18.08
CA ASP A 38 3.42 23.70 17.06
C ASP A 38 4.41 22.56 16.78
N TYR A 39 5.71 22.88 16.79
CA TYR A 39 6.80 21.94 16.56
C TYR A 39 7.90 22.11 17.62
N GLN A 40 8.67 21.04 17.83
CA GLN A 40 9.83 21.02 18.70
C GLN A 40 11.00 20.34 18.01
N ALA A 41 12.19 20.94 18.09
CA ALA A 41 13.44 20.30 17.65
C ALA A 41 14.12 19.63 18.86
N ASN A 42 14.26 18.30 18.76
CA ASN A 42 14.77 17.47 19.85
C ASN A 42 16.22 17.03 19.64
N GLY A 43 16.79 17.29 18.46
CA GLY A 43 18.12 16.85 18.05
C GLY A 43 19.29 17.56 18.72
N ILE A 44 19.02 18.71 19.34
CA ILE A 44 20.03 19.60 19.94
C ILE A 44 20.85 18.87 21.02
N MET A 45 20.18 18.11 21.90
CA MET A 45 20.86 17.41 23.00
C MET A 45 21.86 16.37 22.50
N ALA A 46 21.47 15.59 21.49
CA ALA A 46 22.33 14.57 20.91
C ALA A 46 23.54 15.19 20.20
N ALA A 47 23.33 16.29 19.47
CA ALA A 47 24.41 17.02 18.81
C ALA A 47 25.38 17.66 19.82
N ALA A 48 24.85 18.37 20.82
CA ALA A 48 25.66 19.00 21.87
C ALA A 48 26.51 17.99 22.65
N LYS A 49 25.93 16.82 22.98
CA LYS A 49 26.65 15.73 23.65
C LYS A 49 27.85 15.24 22.83
N LYS A 50 27.69 15.10 21.51
CA LYS A 50 28.80 14.70 20.62
C LYS A 50 29.91 15.75 20.56
N LEU A 51 29.56 17.03 20.71
CA LEU A 51 30.50 18.15 20.72
C LEU A 51 31.12 18.42 22.10
N GLY A 52 30.65 17.73 23.15
CA GLY A 52 31.06 18.02 24.54
C GLY A 52 30.60 19.39 25.04
N LEU A 53 29.53 19.96 24.47
CA LEU A 53 28.99 21.28 24.82
C LEU A 53 27.77 21.18 25.73
N ASN A 54 27.49 22.24 26.48
CA ASN A 54 26.21 22.39 27.18
C ASN A 54 25.07 22.47 26.15
N PRO A 55 24.02 21.63 26.23
CA PRO A 55 22.97 21.63 25.21
C PRO A 55 22.16 22.93 25.12
N ARG A 56 22.02 23.67 26.21
CA ARG A 56 21.33 24.97 26.22
C ARG A 56 22.16 26.06 25.53
N GLU A 57 23.47 26.05 25.76
CA GLU A 57 24.40 26.95 25.05
C GLU A 57 24.46 26.62 23.56
N PHE A 58 24.49 25.34 23.21
CA PHE A 58 24.41 24.91 21.81
C PHE A 58 23.07 25.30 21.17
N ALA A 59 21.95 25.12 21.87
CA ALA A 59 20.63 25.58 21.41
C ALA A 59 20.63 27.08 21.08
N GLN A 60 21.26 27.91 21.93
CA GLN A 60 21.37 29.35 21.68
C GLN A 60 22.18 29.64 20.43
N LYS A 61 23.34 29.01 20.26
CA LYS A 61 24.16 29.14 19.04
C LYS A 61 23.38 28.74 17.79
N VAL A 62 22.54 27.71 17.87
CA VAL A 62 21.67 27.30 16.77
C VAL A 62 20.64 28.39 16.47
N LEU A 63 19.97 28.94 17.49
CA LEU A 63 19.00 30.05 17.30
C LEU A 63 19.65 31.30 16.70
N ASP A 64 20.86 31.65 17.11
CA ASP A 64 21.60 32.81 16.59
C ASP A 64 21.90 32.70 15.09
N ASN A 65 21.96 31.47 14.55
CA ASN A 65 22.19 31.18 13.13
C ASN A 65 20.92 30.76 12.37
N LEU A 66 19.76 30.68 13.04
CA LEU A 66 18.54 30.13 12.48
C LEU A 66 17.68 31.22 11.84
N GLN A 67 17.47 31.11 10.52
CA GLN A 67 16.60 32.01 9.77
C GLN A 67 15.20 31.41 9.59
N LEU A 68 14.30 31.73 10.53
CA LEU A 68 12.89 31.30 10.54
C LEU A 68 11.90 32.46 10.78
N SER A 69 12.30 33.72 10.76
CA SER A 69 11.41 34.86 11.08
C SER A 69 10.23 35.01 10.11
N ASP A 70 10.35 34.46 8.91
CA ASP A 70 9.29 34.37 7.90
C ASP A 70 8.26 33.27 8.21
N ILE A 71 8.66 32.21 8.91
CA ILE A 71 7.85 30.99 9.13
C ILE A 71 7.36 30.88 10.58
N ALA A 72 8.15 31.32 11.56
CA ALA A 72 7.88 31.21 12.99
C ALA A 72 7.78 32.62 13.61
N GLU A 73 6.73 32.84 14.40
CA GLU A 73 6.56 34.08 15.18
C GLU A 73 7.44 34.09 16.44
N LYS A 74 7.71 32.91 17.00
CA LYS A 74 8.43 32.77 18.26
C LYS A 74 9.21 31.46 18.29
N LEU A 75 10.44 31.54 18.76
CA LEU A 75 11.32 30.42 19.04
C LEU A 75 11.73 30.50 20.52
N GLU A 76 11.69 29.38 21.23
CA GLU A 76 12.01 29.36 22.66
C GLU A 76 12.86 28.14 23.02
N ILE A 77 13.93 28.37 23.79
CA ILE A 77 14.72 27.26 24.36
C ILE A 77 14.04 26.75 25.63
N ALA A 78 13.52 25.52 25.57
CA ALA A 78 12.87 24.87 26.68
C ALA A 78 13.77 23.80 27.33
N GLY A 79 13.68 23.71 28.66
CA GLY A 79 14.36 22.69 29.47
C GLY A 79 15.88 22.61 29.18
N PRO A 80 16.42 21.40 28.92
CA PRO A 80 17.86 21.19 28.75
C PRO A 80 18.41 21.73 27.42
N GLY A 81 17.56 22.07 26.43
CA GLY A 81 18.01 22.50 25.10
C GLY A 81 17.04 22.19 23.96
N PHE A 82 15.76 21.94 24.26
CA PHE A 82 14.73 21.82 23.22
C PHE A 82 14.51 23.19 22.57
N ILE A 83 14.20 23.21 21.28
CA ILE A 83 13.75 24.44 20.62
C ILE A 83 12.27 24.28 20.28
N ASN A 84 11.42 25.02 20.99
CA ASN A 84 10.00 25.13 20.71
C ASN A 84 9.78 26.15 19.59
N ILE A 85 8.88 25.82 18.66
CA ILE A 85 8.62 26.59 17.44
C ILE A 85 7.14 26.91 17.40
N PHE A 86 6.81 28.20 17.40
CA PHE A 86 5.46 28.72 17.23
C PHE A 86 5.36 29.32 15.83
N LEU A 87 4.49 28.76 14.99
CA LEU A 87 4.36 29.15 13.59
C LEU A 87 3.72 30.53 13.46
N ASN A 88 4.20 31.30 12.48
CA ASN A 88 3.67 32.62 12.19
C ASN A 88 2.26 32.50 11.58
N PRO A 89 1.21 33.10 12.19
CA PRO A 89 -0.17 33.03 11.68
C PRO A 89 -0.33 33.61 10.26
N THR A 90 0.42 34.65 9.91
CA THR A 90 0.40 35.25 8.56
C THR A 90 0.99 34.28 7.53
N TRP A 91 2.08 33.60 7.89
CA TRP A 91 2.66 32.56 7.04
C TRP A 91 1.69 31.40 6.86
N LEU A 92 1.09 30.89 7.95
CA LEU A 92 0.06 29.84 7.88
C LEU A 92 -1.12 30.22 6.99
N THR A 93 -1.60 31.47 7.07
CA THR A 93 -2.68 31.95 6.22
C THR A 93 -2.30 31.90 4.74
N THR A 94 -1.07 32.30 4.42
CA THR A 94 -0.54 32.25 3.04
C THR A 94 -0.47 30.80 2.53
N GLU A 95 0.05 29.88 3.34
CA GLU A 95 0.13 28.46 2.99
C GLU A 95 -1.26 27.82 2.84
N ILE A 96 -2.24 28.19 3.66
CA ILE A 96 -3.63 27.73 3.53
C ILE A 96 -4.23 28.22 2.20
N SER A 97 -4.07 29.50 1.85
CA SER A 97 -4.53 30.03 0.57
C SER A 97 -3.86 29.33 -0.61
N ALA A 98 -2.56 29.06 -0.52
CA ALA A 98 -1.84 28.30 -1.54
C ALA A 98 -2.38 26.86 -1.66
N ALA A 99 -2.58 26.15 -0.54
CA ALA A 99 -3.13 24.80 -0.54
C ALA A 99 -4.53 24.76 -1.18
N LEU A 100 -5.42 25.68 -0.82
CA LEU A 100 -6.77 25.76 -1.39
C LEU A 100 -6.80 26.09 -2.89
N SER A 101 -5.73 26.67 -3.43
CA SER A 101 -5.61 26.93 -4.88
C SER A 101 -5.33 25.66 -5.70
N HIS A 102 -4.94 24.56 -5.05
CA HIS A 102 -4.61 23.29 -5.69
C HIS A 102 -5.69 22.24 -5.44
N LYS A 103 -6.06 21.46 -6.48
CA LYS A 103 -7.08 20.38 -6.39
C LYS A 103 -6.73 19.32 -5.33
N ASN A 104 -5.45 19.04 -5.13
CA ASN A 104 -4.92 18.06 -4.18
C ASN A 104 -4.30 18.71 -2.93
N LEU A 105 -4.68 19.96 -2.61
CA LEU A 105 -4.17 20.70 -1.46
C LEU A 105 -2.64 20.93 -1.49
N GLY A 106 -2.01 20.85 -2.68
CA GLY A 106 -0.56 20.95 -2.84
C GLY A 106 0.21 19.70 -2.41
N ILE A 107 -0.47 18.59 -2.14
CA ILE A 107 0.15 17.34 -1.68
C ILE A 107 0.71 16.56 -2.86
N GLN A 108 2.04 16.38 -2.88
CA GLN A 108 2.74 15.58 -3.88
C GLN A 108 4.06 15.04 -3.31
N ALA A 109 4.49 13.88 -3.80
CA ALA A 109 5.83 13.38 -3.54
C ALA A 109 6.87 14.23 -4.28
N THR A 110 7.99 14.52 -3.62
CA THR A 110 9.12 15.22 -4.24
C THR A 110 9.75 14.37 -5.36
N ASN A 111 9.82 13.05 -5.17
CA ASN A 111 10.40 12.10 -6.10
C ASN A 111 9.36 11.06 -6.50
N LYS A 112 8.93 11.10 -7.76
CA LYS A 112 8.03 10.08 -8.31
C LYS A 112 8.77 8.76 -8.48
N GLN A 113 8.07 7.66 -8.21
CA GLN A 113 8.59 6.30 -8.33
C GLN A 113 7.54 5.44 -9.05
N THR A 114 8.00 4.34 -9.65
CA THR A 114 7.10 3.25 -10.04
C THR A 114 7.05 2.26 -8.88
N VAL A 115 5.84 2.00 -8.37
CA VAL A 115 5.62 1.12 -7.23
C VAL A 115 4.65 0.01 -7.64
N VAL A 116 5.12 -1.23 -7.56
CA VAL A 116 4.26 -2.41 -7.73
C VAL A 116 3.72 -2.79 -6.35
N ILE A 117 2.41 -3.03 -6.26
CA ILE A 117 1.74 -3.43 -5.02
C ILE A 117 1.02 -4.74 -5.28
N ASP A 118 1.52 -5.81 -4.67
CA ASP A 118 0.87 -7.12 -4.64
C ASP A 118 -0.13 -7.16 -3.48
N TYR A 119 -1.42 -7.33 -3.80
CA TYR A 119 -2.46 -7.41 -2.79
C TYR A 119 -3.74 -8.09 -3.29
N SER A 120 -4.62 -8.41 -2.34
CA SER A 120 -5.80 -9.26 -2.49
C SER A 120 -5.46 -10.72 -2.75
N SER A 121 -4.95 -11.03 -3.94
CA SER A 121 -4.38 -12.32 -4.33
C SER A 121 -5.24 -13.53 -3.93
N PRO A 122 -6.55 -13.56 -4.30
CA PRO A 122 -7.42 -14.69 -3.99
C PRO A 122 -7.06 -15.93 -4.81
N ASN A 123 -7.39 -17.10 -4.27
CA ASN A 123 -7.32 -18.36 -5.01
C ASN A 123 -8.50 -18.48 -5.98
N VAL A 124 -8.21 -18.89 -7.22
CA VAL A 124 -9.25 -19.17 -8.21
C VAL A 124 -9.98 -20.47 -7.87
N ALA A 125 -11.24 -20.59 -8.30
CA ALA A 125 -12.13 -21.72 -8.04
C ALA A 125 -12.43 -21.98 -6.55
N LYS A 126 -12.27 -20.95 -5.72
CA LYS A 126 -12.76 -20.84 -4.34
C LYS A 126 -13.29 -19.43 -4.12
N GLU A 127 -14.24 -19.27 -3.20
CA GLU A 127 -14.70 -17.94 -2.83
C GLU A 127 -13.64 -17.16 -2.04
N MET A 128 -13.63 -15.84 -2.26
CA MET A 128 -12.79 -14.94 -1.48
C MET A 128 -13.27 -14.90 -0.01
N HIS A 129 -12.48 -15.50 0.89
CA HIS A 129 -12.75 -15.46 2.33
C HIS A 129 -12.07 -14.28 3.06
N VAL A 130 -12.40 -14.10 4.35
CA VAL A 130 -11.90 -13.03 5.25
C VAL A 130 -10.37 -12.92 5.32
N GLY A 131 -9.66 -14.00 5.01
CA GLY A 131 -8.19 -14.02 4.95
C GLY A 131 -7.64 -13.07 3.88
N HIS A 132 -8.32 -12.98 2.73
CA HIS A 132 -7.94 -12.08 1.63
C HIS A 132 -8.38 -10.63 1.91
N LEU A 133 -9.44 -10.43 2.69
CA LEU A 133 -10.04 -9.11 2.92
C LEU A 133 -9.05 -8.10 3.53
N ARG A 134 -8.20 -8.54 4.47
CA ARG A 134 -7.17 -7.67 5.05
C ARG A 134 -6.18 -7.18 4.01
N SER A 135 -5.68 -8.10 3.17
CA SER A 135 -4.77 -7.78 2.08
C SER A 135 -5.43 -6.81 1.10
N THR A 136 -6.67 -7.10 0.69
CA THR A 136 -7.46 -6.26 -0.21
C THR A 136 -7.59 -4.83 0.31
N ILE A 137 -8.04 -4.63 1.55
CA ILE A 137 -8.30 -3.28 2.09
C ILE A 137 -7.00 -2.51 2.34
N ILE A 138 -6.00 -3.14 2.97
CA ILE A 138 -4.75 -2.47 3.31
C ILE A 138 -3.98 -2.12 2.03
N GLY A 139 -3.89 -3.06 1.08
CA GLY A 139 -3.24 -2.83 -0.20
C GLY A 139 -3.91 -1.71 -1.00
N ASP A 140 -5.24 -1.68 -1.04
CA ASP A 140 -5.97 -0.63 -1.76
C ASP A 140 -5.76 0.76 -1.13
N ALA A 141 -5.73 0.84 0.20
CA ALA A 141 -5.45 2.09 0.91
C ALA A 141 -4.02 2.60 0.62
N VAL A 142 -3.04 1.69 0.55
CA VAL A 142 -1.66 2.03 0.18
C VAL A 142 -1.58 2.47 -1.28
N ALA A 143 -2.23 1.75 -2.19
CA ALA A 143 -2.28 2.09 -3.62
C ALA A 143 -2.85 3.49 -3.84
N ARG A 144 -4.03 3.77 -3.25
CA ARG A 144 -4.68 5.09 -3.32
C ARG A 144 -3.80 6.20 -2.75
N THR A 145 -3.12 5.94 -1.64
CA THR A 145 -2.22 6.91 -1.01
C THR A 145 -1.03 7.24 -1.92
N LEU A 146 -0.39 6.22 -2.50
CA LEU A 146 0.75 6.39 -3.39
C LEU A 146 0.36 7.07 -4.71
N GLU A 147 -0.81 6.74 -5.27
CA GLU A 147 -1.36 7.44 -6.43
C GLU A 147 -1.67 8.90 -6.12
N PHE A 148 -2.28 9.20 -4.97
CA PHE A 148 -2.56 10.57 -4.54
C PHE A 148 -1.28 11.40 -4.37
N LEU A 149 -0.20 10.76 -3.90
CA LEU A 149 1.14 11.34 -3.85
C LEU A 149 1.79 11.52 -5.24
N GLY A 150 1.20 10.96 -6.29
CA GLY A 150 1.65 11.11 -7.69
C GLY A 150 2.65 10.06 -8.16
N HIS A 151 2.78 8.92 -7.46
CA HIS A 151 3.57 7.78 -7.93
C HIS A 151 2.88 7.06 -9.09
N ASN A 152 3.67 6.38 -9.92
CA ASN A 152 3.15 5.43 -10.90
C ASN A 152 2.89 4.10 -10.20
N VAL A 153 1.64 3.80 -9.87
CA VAL A 153 1.27 2.60 -9.11
C VAL A 153 0.79 1.51 -10.07
N ILE A 154 1.42 0.34 -9.98
CA ILE A 154 1.02 -0.87 -10.68
C ILE A 154 0.44 -1.82 -9.65
N ARG A 155 -0.84 -2.14 -9.78
CA ARG A 155 -1.51 -3.12 -8.92
C ARG A 155 -1.26 -4.50 -9.51
N ALA A 156 -0.84 -5.43 -8.67
CA ALA A 156 -0.67 -6.82 -9.04
C ALA A 156 -1.62 -7.66 -8.18
N ASN A 157 -2.70 -8.14 -8.78
CA ASN A 157 -3.57 -9.11 -8.16
C ASN A 157 -3.03 -10.51 -8.48
N HIS A 158 -2.18 -11.02 -7.59
CA HIS A 158 -1.44 -12.27 -7.80
C HIS A 158 -2.31 -13.48 -7.48
N VAL A 159 -3.31 -13.71 -8.34
CA VAL A 159 -4.31 -14.74 -8.14
C VAL A 159 -3.70 -16.14 -8.20
N GLY A 160 -4.15 -17.02 -7.30
CA GLY A 160 -3.80 -18.43 -7.31
C GLY A 160 -4.58 -19.17 -8.40
N ASP A 161 -4.18 -18.97 -9.65
CA ASP A 161 -4.84 -19.50 -10.85
C ASP A 161 -4.15 -20.73 -11.45
N TRP A 162 -3.15 -21.30 -10.77
CA TRP A 162 -2.47 -22.50 -11.22
C TRP A 162 -2.38 -23.56 -10.10
N GLY A 163 -2.40 -24.84 -10.47
CA GLY A 163 -2.28 -25.95 -9.51
C GLY A 163 -3.02 -27.23 -9.89
N THR A 164 -2.76 -28.30 -9.14
CA THR A 164 -3.31 -29.64 -9.42
C THR A 164 -4.83 -29.72 -9.23
N GLN A 165 -5.41 -28.83 -8.41
CA GLN A 165 -6.85 -28.71 -8.20
C GLN A 165 -7.62 -28.43 -9.50
N PHE A 166 -7.01 -27.79 -10.49
CA PHE A 166 -7.68 -27.50 -11.76
C PHE A 166 -8.02 -28.77 -12.57
N GLY A 167 -7.29 -29.87 -12.37
CA GLY A 167 -7.61 -31.13 -13.05
C GLY A 167 -9.00 -31.64 -12.73
N MET A 168 -9.36 -31.69 -11.44
CA MET A 168 -10.71 -32.11 -11.02
C MET A 168 -11.78 -31.10 -11.41
N LEU A 169 -11.48 -29.80 -11.38
CA LEU A 169 -12.42 -28.74 -11.74
C LEU A 169 -12.74 -28.75 -13.23
N ILE A 170 -11.74 -28.96 -14.10
CA ILE A 170 -11.94 -29.12 -15.55
C ILE A 170 -12.74 -30.39 -15.82
N ALA A 171 -12.42 -31.51 -15.17
CA ALA A 171 -13.13 -32.77 -15.35
C ALA A 171 -14.61 -32.66 -14.93
N TYR A 172 -14.88 -31.95 -13.83
CA TYR A 172 -16.24 -31.71 -13.36
C TYR A 172 -16.99 -30.74 -14.27
N LEU A 173 -16.33 -29.67 -14.74
CA LEU A 173 -16.93 -28.72 -15.68
C LEU A 173 -17.36 -29.41 -16.98
N GLU A 174 -16.52 -30.28 -17.53
CA GLU A 174 -16.85 -31.06 -18.72
C GLU A 174 -18.00 -32.03 -18.48
N LYS A 175 -18.02 -32.73 -17.32
CA LYS A 175 -19.12 -33.61 -16.93
C LYS A 175 -20.45 -32.84 -16.91
N MET A 176 -20.47 -31.67 -16.27
CA MET A 176 -21.68 -30.86 -16.19
C MET A 176 -22.13 -30.31 -17.55
N GLN A 177 -21.21 -29.91 -18.44
CA GLN A 177 -21.57 -29.48 -19.81
C GLN A 177 -22.19 -30.60 -20.65
N ASN A 178 -21.74 -31.84 -20.46
CA ASN A 178 -22.30 -33.00 -21.16
C ASN A 178 -23.67 -33.42 -20.62
N GLU A 179 -23.91 -33.24 -19.31
CA GLU A 179 -25.17 -33.61 -18.65
C GLU A 179 -26.24 -32.52 -18.78
N HIS A 180 -25.84 -31.25 -18.84
CA HIS A 180 -26.71 -30.09 -18.96
C HIS A 180 -26.34 -29.30 -20.22
N ALA A 181 -27.11 -29.48 -21.31
CA ALA A 181 -26.86 -28.93 -22.64
C ALA A 181 -27.02 -27.38 -22.76
N SER A 182 -26.74 -26.62 -21.70
CA SER A 182 -26.82 -25.15 -21.68
C SER A 182 -25.65 -24.53 -20.93
N GLU A 183 -25.36 -23.26 -21.21
CA GLU A 183 -24.42 -22.44 -20.45
C GLU A 183 -24.76 -22.47 -18.97
N MET A 184 -23.96 -23.19 -18.19
CA MET A 184 -24.14 -23.25 -16.75
C MET A 184 -23.66 -21.93 -16.14
N GLU A 185 -24.56 -21.20 -15.49
CA GLU A 185 -24.18 -20.15 -14.56
C GLU A 185 -23.62 -20.81 -13.30
N LEU A 186 -22.29 -20.75 -13.15
CA LEU A 186 -21.59 -21.12 -11.93
C LEU A 186 -21.90 -20.08 -10.83
N GLN A 187 -23.09 -20.16 -10.26
CA GLN A 187 -23.55 -19.23 -9.22
C GLN A 187 -22.90 -19.51 -7.85
N ASP A 188 -22.45 -20.76 -7.61
CA ASP A 188 -21.83 -21.18 -6.35
C ASP A 188 -20.53 -21.97 -6.62
N LEU A 189 -19.40 -21.25 -6.59
CA LEU A 189 -18.06 -21.84 -6.75
C LEU A 189 -17.70 -22.80 -5.61
N GLU A 190 -18.21 -22.58 -4.39
CA GLU A 190 -17.96 -23.49 -3.27
C GLU A 190 -18.66 -24.83 -3.48
N ALA A 191 -19.93 -24.81 -3.89
CA ALA A 191 -20.67 -26.01 -4.24
C ALA A 191 -19.98 -26.76 -5.39
N PHE A 192 -19.59 -26.05 -6.45
CA PHE A 192 -18.87 -26.65 -7.58
C PHE A 192 -17.57 -27.33 -7.13
N TYR A 193 -16.78 -26.67 -6.29
CA TYR A 193 -15.54 -27.25 -5.74
C TYR A 193 -15.83 -28.48 -4.87
N ARG A 194 -16.85 -28.42 -4.00
CA ARG A 194 -17.24 -29.55 -3.13
C ARG A 194 -17.68 -30.77 -3.92
N GLU A 195 -18.52 -30.58 -4.94
CA GLU A 195 -18.99 -31.69 -5.78
C GLU A 195 -17.86 -32.27 -6.65
N ALA A 196 -17.01 -31.43 -7.25
CA ALA A 196 -15.83 -31.89 -7.96
C ALA A 196 -14.91 -32.73 -7.06
N LYS A 197 -14.72 -32.30 -5.80
CA LYS A 197 -13.93 -33.01 -4.81
C LYS A 197 -14.57 -34.34 -4.41
N LYS A 198 -15.89 -34.37 -4.22
CA LYS A 198 -16.64 -35.59 -3.91
C LYS A 198 -16.48 -36.64 -5.03
N HIS A 199 -16.66 -36.24 -6.29
CA HIS A 199 -16.41 -37.12 -7.44
C HIS A 199 -14.96 -37.59 -7.50
N TYR A 200 -13.99 -36.73 -7.19
CA TYR A 200 -12.58 -37.11 -7.13
C TYR A 200 -12.27 -38.15 -6.05
N ASP A 201 -12.98 -38.12 -4.92
CA ASP A 201 -12.75 -39.05 -3.80
C ASP A 201 -13.56 -40.36 -3.94
N GLU A 202 -14.72 -40.33 -4.61
CA GLU A 202 -15.66 -41.46 -4.71
C GLU A 202 -15.59 -42.23 -6.05
N ASP A 203 -15.08 -41.63 -7.13
CA ASP A 203 -15.02 -42.23 -8.47
C ASP A 203 -13.57 -42.29 -8.99
N GLU A 204 -13.01 -43.51 -9.04
CA GLU A 204 -11.63 -43.75 -9.46
C GLU A 204 -11.38 -43.38 -10.94
N ILE A 205 -12.38 -43.57 -11.81
CA ILE A 205 -12.29 -43.22 -13.23
C ILE A 205 -12.25 -41.70 -13.37
N PHE A 206 -13.08 -40.99 -12.59
CA PHE A 206 -13.04 -39.53 -12.53
C PHE A 206 -11.70 -39.01 -11.98
N ALA A 207 -11.17 -39.63 -10.93
CA ALA A 207 -9.89 -39.25 -10.34
C ALA A 207 -8.71 -39.43 -11.31
N GLU A 208 -8.67 -40.53 -12.06
CA GLU A 208 -7.66 -40.74 -13.10
C GLU A 208 -7.78 -39.70 -14.22
N LYS A 209 -9.01 -39.41 -14.68
CA LYS A 209 -9.27 -38.37 -15.67
C LYS A 209 -8.81 -36.99 -15.20
N ALA A 210 -9.12 -36.62 -13.95
CA ALA A 210 -8.70 -35.36 -13.34
C ALA A 210 -7.17 -35.22 -13.30
N ARG A 211 -6.43 -36.27 -12.92
CA ARG A 211 -4.95 -36.28 -12.95
C ARG A 211 -4.42 -36.10 -14.38
N ASN A 212 -5.01 -36.77 -15.35
CA ASN A 212 -4.64 -36.63 -16.76
C ASN A 212 -4.89 -35.20 -17.28
N TYR A 213 -5.94 -34.52 -16.81
CA TYR A 213 -6.22 -33.12 -17.16
C TYR A 213 -5.21 -32.14 -16.58
N VAL A 214 -4.62 -32.42 -15.41
CA VAL A 214 -3.47 -31.62 -14.93
C VAL A 214 -2.31 -31.71 -15.91
N VAL A 215 -1.95 -32.92 -16.35
CA VAL A 215 -0.84 -33.13 -17.28
C VAL A 215 -1.13 -32.46 -18.63
N LYS A 216 -2.36 -32.58 -19.16
CA LYS A 216 -2.75 -31.90 -20.40
C LYS A 216 -2.70 -30.37 -20.29
N LEU A 217 -3.22 -29.80 -19.20
CA LEU A 217 -3.18 -28.36 -18.95
C LEU A 217 -1.73 -27.85 -18.90
N GLN A 218 -0.86 -28.53 -18.15
CA GLN A 218 0.57 -28.21 -18.06
C GLN A 218 1.29 -28.41 -19.40
N GLY A 219 0.88 -29.41 -20.19
CA GLY A 219 1.39 -29.70 -21.52
C GLY A 219 0.91 -28.72 -22.60
N GLY A 220 0.02 -27.77 -22.27
CA GLY A 220 -0.43 -26.74 -23.19
C GLY A 220 -1.63 -27.13 -24.06
N ASP A 221 -2.35 -28.19 -23.72
CA ASP A 221 -3.56 -28.63 -24.45
C ASP A 221 -4.60 -27.50 -24.54
N GLU A 222 -5.02 -27.18 -25.77
CA GLU A 222 -5.91 -26.04 -26.04
C GLU A 222 -7.29 -26.19 -25.38
N TYR A 223 -7.82 -27.42 -25.34
CA TYR A 223 -9.11 -27.70 -24.73
C TYR A 223 -9.06 -27.49 -23.21
N CYS A 224 -8.05 -28.06 -22.55
CA CYS A 224 -7.84 -27.85 -21.12
C CYS A 224 -7.57 -26.37 -20.79
N ARG A 225 -6.81 -25.64 -21.62
CA ARG A 225 -6.59 -24.19 -21.44
C ARG A 225 -7.88 -23.38 -21.58
N ALA A 226 -8.74 -23.71 -22.55
CA ALA A 226 -10.03 -23.04 -22.71
C ALA A 226 -10.94 -23.26 -21.50
N MET A 227 -10.97 -24.48 -20.96
CA MET A 227 -11.74 -24.80 -19.75
C MET A 227 -11.17 -24.14 -18.49
N TRP A 228 -9.86 -24.16 -18.34
CA TRP A 228 -9.17 -23.43 -17.27
C TRP A 228 -9.48 -21.93 -17.31
N LYS A 229 -9.33 -21.30 -18.48
CA LYS A 229 -9.61 -19.86 -18.64
C LYS A 229 -11.05 -19.53 -18.27
N ARG A 230 -12.02 -20.35 -18.68
CA ARG A 230 -13.43 -20.16 -18.30
C ARG A 230 -13.63 -20.18 -16.78
N LEU A 231 -12.97 -21.10 -16.06
CA LEU A 231 -13.06 -21.17 -14.60
C LEU A 231 -12.43 -19.93 -13.92
N VAL A 232 -11.29 -19.47 -14.45
CA VAL A 232 -10.63 -18.23 -14.01
C VAL A 232 -11.55 -17.03 -14.22
N ASP A 233 -12.06 -16.85 -15.43
CA ASP A 233 -12.89 -15.70 -15.81
C ASP A 233 -14.16 -15.62 -14.94
N ILE A 234 -14.84 -16.75 -14.69
CA ILE A 234 -16.02 -16.82 -13.80
C ILE A 234 -15.67 -16.44 -12.37
N THR A 235 -14.56 -16.97 -11.82
CA THR A 235 -14.13 -16.65 -10.46
C THR A 235 -13.78 -15.17 -10.32
N MET A 236 -13.10 -14.61 -11.33
CA MET A 236 -12.71 -13.21 -11.32
C MET A 236 -13.90 -12.27 -11.46
N GLN A 237 -14.94 -12.64 -12.22
CA GLN A 237 -16.18 -11.88 -12.31
C GLN A 237 -16.89 -11.80 -10.94
N GLN A 238 -16.96 -12.91 -10.20
CA GLN A 238 -17.53 -12.93 -8.85
C GLN A 238 -16.68 -12.11 -7.86
N ASN A 239 -15.36 -12.21 -7.94
CA ASN A 239 -14.45 -11.40 -7.13
C ASN A 239 -14.60 -9.90 -7.44
N GLN A 240 -14.78 -9.53 -8.71
CA GLN A 240 -14.99 -8.14 -9.11
C GLN A 240 -16.26 -7.55 -8.48
N HIS A 241 -17.36 -8.32 -8.42
CA HIS A 241 -18.56 -7.87 -7.72
C HIS A 241 -18.29 -7.52 -6.24
N ASN A 242 -17.45 -8.33 -5.58
CA ASN A 242 -17.03 -8.05 -4.20
C ASN A 242 -16.12 -6.82 -4.11
N TYR A 243 -15.19 -6.64 -5.04
CA TYR A 243 -14.35 -5.44 -5.09
C TYR A 243 -15.17 -4.17 -5.31
N ASP A 244 -16.16 -4.20 -6.20
CA ASP A 244 -17.04 -3.06 -6.47
C ASP A 244 -17.85 -2.68 -5.23
N ARG A 245 -18.40 -3.67 -4.52
CA ARG A 245 -19.11 -3.46 -3.25
C ARG A 245 -18.23 -2.88 -2.15
N LEU A 246 -16.95 -3.26 -2.13
CA LEU A 246 -15.96 -2.73 -1.19
C LEU A 246 -15.35 -1.40 -1.63
N ASN A 247 -15.71 -0.90 -2.82
CA ASN A 247 -15.07 0.24 -3.46
C ASN A 247 -13.54 0.08 -3.53
N VAL A 248 -13.09 -1.10 -3.94
CA VAL A 248 -11.68 -1.42 -4.18
C VAL A 248 -11.31 -1.05 -5.61
N THR A 249 -10.07 -0.62 -5.84
CA THR A 249 -9.60 -0.13 -7.16
C THR A 249 -9.04 -1.20 -8.09
N LEU A 250 -9.06 -2.47 -7.67
CA LEU A 250 -8.70 -3.61 -8.51
C LEU A 250 -9.70 -3.81 -9.64
N THR A 251 -9.16 -4.09 -10.82
CA THR A 251 -9.91 -4.44 -12.03
C THR A 251 -9.25 -5.63 -12.73
N GLU A 252 -9.89 -6.15 -13.77
CA GLU A 252 -9.37 -7.28 -14.57
C GLU A 252 -7.95 -7.02 -15.13
N LYS A 253 -7.62 -5.77 -15.49
CA LYS A 253 -6.29 -5.42 -16.03
C LYS A 253 -5.15 -5.59 -15.02
N ASP A 254 -5.48 -5.67 -13.74
CA ASP A 254 -4.52 -5.77 -12.63
C ASP A 254 -4.25 -7.24 -12.27
N VAL A 255 -4.93 -8.20 -12.92
CA VAL A 255 -4.74 -9.63 -12.72
C VAL A 255 -3.39 -10.07 -13.30
N MET A 256 -2.50 -10.52 -12.42
CA MET A 256 -1.18 -11.05 -12.76
C MET A 256 -0.99 -12.35 -11.99
N GLY A 257 -1.75 -13.38 -12.39
CA GLY A 257 -1.78 -14.68 -11.72
C GLY A 257 -0.45 -15.43 -11.78
N GLU A 258 -0.37 -16.52 -11.04
CA GLU A 258 0.77 -17.44 -11.06
C GLU A 258 1.04 -18.03 -12.46
N SER A 259 0.00 -18.08 -13.31
CA SER A 259 0.07 -18.63 -14.67
C SER A 259 0.68 -17.70 -15.73
N LEU A 260 0.89 -16.41 -15.43
CA LEU A 260 1.44 -15.40 -16.34
C LEU A 260 2.87 -15.74 -16.79
#